data_AF-A0A9N8DKE2-F1
#
_entry.id   AF-A0A9N8DKE2-F1
#
_cell.length_a   1.000
_cell.length_b   1.000
_cell.length_c   1.000
_cell.angle_alpha   90.00
_cell.angle_beta   90.00
_cell.angle_gamma   90.00
#
_symmetry.space_group_name_H-M   'P 1'
#
loop_
_entity.id
_entity.type
_entity.pdbx_description
1 polymer ?
#
loop_
_entity_poly.entity_id
_entity_poly.type
_entity_poly.pdbx_seq_one_letter_code
_entity_poly.pdbx_strand_id
1 'polypeptide(L)'
;MSGKLSLAMLLLLAQNAETFSFDSCFRPLRTFPTATNGPWPAVRCSSQLYLAGSNDNDDPTEEEQAFNFLLEIASKLKLEIFDLEEGIYGYDCKDLRYGLEVVQTSIDLTEQAAGLGLVLTEMASAPDGRGLVLISQVTGNAAKANPPIQVGDAISGIRAGGQFRERVTGANYDVTVQEIGKAKEIAMNSDQRIFLELNRLVERARITVQVDREGKSEAVEIDALAGENLRRLLMRKGIKLYDRKTKRFDMPFASGDCAGEGLCGTCLVAVNKGADLLSPMDNTEKLIMQGRPLSWRASCRTVVGGNNQPGTIMLSTQPQSRFEDELDPGVRSLDL
;
A
#
# COMPACT_ATOMS: atom_id res chain seq x y z
N MET A 1 -60.82 26.05 17.37
CA MET A 1 -60.78 24.78 16.61
C MET A 1 -60.06 25.02 15.30
N SER A 2 -59.32 24.01 14.88
CA SER A 2 -58.12 24.03 14.04
C SER A 2 -58.25 24.64 12.63
N GLY A 3 -57.12 25.22 12.20
CA GLY A 3 -56.43 24.75 11.00
C GLY A 3 -56.57 25.61 9.76
N LYS A 4 -55.50 26.35 9.41
CA LYS A 4 -55.17 26.68 8.03
C LYS A 4 -53.64 26.73 7.85
N LEU A 5 -53.14 25.87 6.96
CA LEU A 5 -51.91 26.09 6.21
C LEU A 5 -52.04 27.38 5.38
N SER A 6 -50.95 28.11 5.21
CA SER A 6 -50.74 28.93 4.00
C SER A 6 -49.27 29.05 3.66
N LEU A 7 -48.99 28.69 2.42
CA LEU A 7 -47.78 28.97 1.66
C LEU A 7 -47.70 30.47 1.32
N ALA A 8 -46.46 30.94 1.12
CA ALA A 8 -46.02 32.07 0.29
C ALA A 8 -46.34 33.52 0.72
N MET A 9 -45.28 34.28 1.04
CA MET A 9 -45.15 35.73 0.81
C MET A 9 -43.64 36.10 0.87
N LEU A 10 -42.93 36.19 -0.25
CA LEU A 10 -42.67 37.36 -1.11
C LEU A 10 -41.81 38.48 -0.48
N LEU A 11 -40.63 38.64 -1.11
CA LEU A 11 -39.88 39.88 -1.44
C LEU A 11 -39.18 40.73 -0.36
N LEU A 12 -37.90 41.02 -0.63
CA LEU A 12 -37.22 42.34 -0.74
C LEU A 12 -35.70 42.05 -0.66
N LEU A 13 -34.76 42.55 -1.46
CA LEU A 13 -34.67 43.48 -2.59
C LEU A 13 -33.22 43.37 -3.13
N ALA A 14 -33.06 43.61 -4.44
CA ALA A 14 -31.97 44.38 -5.11
C ALA A 14 -30.48 43.98 -4.88
N GLN A 15 -29.54 44.08 -5.82
CA GLN A 15 -29.48 44.51 -7.23
C GLN A 15 -28.02 44.25 -7.70
N ASN A 16 -27.86 43.88 -8.98
CA ASN A 16 -26.76 44.20 -9.92
C ASN A 16 -25.38 43.51 -9.71
N ALA A 17 -24.89 42.66 -10.64
CA ALA A 17 -24.35 42.95 -12.00
C ALA A 17 -23.05 43.77 -11.89
N GLU A 18 -21.86 43.38 -12.38
CA GLU A 18 -21.39 42.73 -13.61
C GLU A 18 -19.91 42.28 -13.42
N THR A 19 -19.53 41.07 -13.81
CA THR A 19 -18.58 40.68 -14.90
C THR A 19 -17.08 41.05 -14.83
N PHE A 20 -16.26 40.03 -15.18
CA PHE A 20 -14.91 40.01 -15.78
C PHE A 20 -13.62 40.04 -14.93
N SER A 21 -12.84 38.94 -15.10
CA SER A 21 -11.42 38.90 -15.53
C SER A 21 -10.41 38.23 -14.59
N PHE A 22 -9.49 37.53 -15.25
CA PHE A 22 -8.38 36.67 -14.84
C PHE A 22 -7.24 37.36 -14.05
N ASP A 23 -6.44 36.50 -13.42
CA ASP A 23 -5.03 36.61 -13.03
C ASP A 23 -4.58 37.29 -11.72
N SER A 24 -4.15 36.39 -10.81
CA SER A 24 -2.84 36.38 -10.18
C SER A 24 -2.52 37.31 -9.00
N CYS A 25 -1.67 36.75 -8.13
CA CYS A 25 -0.81 37.39 -7.13
C CYS A 25 -1.40 37.76 -5.75
N PHE A 26 -1.04 36.90 -4.79
CA PHE A 26 -0.36 37.26 -3.54
C PHE A 26 -1.08 38.15 -2.52
N ARG A 27 -1.49 37.52 -1.40
CA ARG A 27 -1.21 37.88 0.02
C ARG A 27 -2.19 37.14 0.97
N PRO A 28 -1.91 37.04 2.28
CA PRO A 28 -0.72 36.49 2.92
C PRO A 28 -1.11 35.33 3.88
N LEU A 29 -0.09 34.57 4.27
CA LEU A 29 -0.13 33.52 5.28
C LEU A 29 -0.96 33.89 6.52
N ARG A 30 -2.04 33.14 6.78
CA ARG A 30 -2.53 32.92 8.15
C ARG A 30 -1.73 31.76 8.73
N THR A 31 -0.78 32.11 9.58
CA THR A 31 -0.08 31.20 10.50
C THR A 31 -1.07 30.68 11.54
N PHE A 32 -1.41 29.39 11.52
CA PHE A 32 -2.01 28.65 12.65
C PHE A 32 -1.85 27.13 12.43
N PRO A 33 -1.82 26.36 13.52
CA PRO A 33 -0.61 25.93 14.20
C PRO A 33 0.08 24.74 13.51
N THR A 34 1.39 24.64 13.69
CA THR A 34 2.18 23.44 13.39
C THR A 34 1.60 22.24 14.12
N ALA A 35 1.02 21.28 13.38
CA ALA A 35 0.80 19.94 13.88
C ALA A 35 2.18 19.35 14.19
N THR A 36 2.49 19.24 15.47
CA THR A 36 3.67 18.57 15.96
C THR A 36 3.62 17.13 15.50
N ASN A 37 4.53 16.74 14.61
CA ASN A 37 4.98 15.36 14.47
C ASN A 37 5.61 14.94 15.81
N GLY A 38 4.75 14.58 16.77
CA GLY A 38 5.14 14.03 18.05
C GLY A 38 5.20 12.51 17.94
N PRO A 39 6.23 11.85 18.51
CA PRO A 39 6.14 10.42 18.76
C PRO A 39 4.94 10.15 19.67
N TRP A 40 4.34 8.98 19.51
CA TRP A 40 3.21 8.47 20.29
C TRP A 40 3.24 8.95 21.76
N PRO A 41 2.12 9.46 22.33
CA PRO A 41 2.06 9.72 23.76
C PRO A 41 2.32 8.40 24.51
N ALA A 42 3.13 8.49 25.55
CA ALA A 42 3.68 7.37 26.30
C ALA A 42 2.65 6.26 26.55
N VAL A 43 3.03 5.05 26.11
CA VAL A 43 2.32 3.78 26.29
C VAL A 43 1.92 3.64 27.77
N ARG A 44 0.62 3.76 28.07
CA ARG A 44 0.07 3.15 29.28
C ARG A 44 -0.27 1.71 28.93
N CYS A 45 0.71 0.82 29.10
CA CYS A 45 0.45 -0.61 29.16
C CYS A 45 -0.47 -0.85 30.36
N SER A 46 -1.73 -1.20 30.14
CA SER A 46 -2.57 -1.80 31.16
C SER A 46 -2.27 -3.31 31.21
N SER A 47 -1.03 -3.65 31.54
CA SER A 47 -0.72 -4.91 32.20
C SER A 47 -0.48 -4.56 33.66
N GLN A 48 -1.19 -5.21 34.57
CA GLN A 48 -0.82 -5.19 35.97
C GLN A 48 0.65 -5.63 36.06
N LEU A 49 1.55 -4.69 36.43
CA LEU A 49 2.94 -4.99 36.75
C LEU A 49 2.94 -5.99 37.92
N TYR A 50 3.16 -7.27 37.62
CA TYR A 50 3.91 -8.12 38.51
C TYR A 50 5.38 -7.80 38.30
N LEU A 51 5.90 -6.80 39.01
CA LEU A 51 7.34 -6.73 39.29
C LEU A 51 7.64 -7.79 40.34
N ALA A 52 7.80 -9.04 39.90
CA ALA A 52 8.49 -10.05 40.67
C ALA A 52 9.99 -9.94 40.39
N GLY A 53 10.79 -10.06 41.44
CA GLY A 53 12.20 -9.69 41.48
C GLY A 53 13.10 -10.41 40.48
N SER A 54 14.14 -9.69 40.10
CA SER A 54 15.30 -10.11 39.33
C SER A 54 15.95 -11.40 39.86
N ASN A 55 15.97 -12.43 39.02
CA ASN A 55 17.07 -13.39 38.95
C ASN A 55 17.64 -13.32 37.53
N ASP A 56 18.83 -12.76 37.39
CA ASP A 56 19.58 -12.72 36.15
C ASP A 56 20.10 -14.13 35.84
N ASN A 57 19.28 -14.97 35.19
CA ASN A 57 19.63 -16.17 34.40
C ASN A 57 18.40 -17.04 34.01
N ASP A 58 17.17 -16.54 34.16
CA ASP A 58 16.00 -17.29 33.71
C ASP A 58 15.77 -17.04 32.21
N ASP A 59 15.89 -18.09 31.39
CA ASP A 59 15.44 -18.06 29.99
C ASP A 59 13.97 -17.60 29.98
N PRO A 60 13.58 -16.65 29.10
CA PRO A 60 12.23 -16.11 29.07
C PRO A 60 11.22 -17.23 28.85
N THR A 61 10.12 -17.17 29.61
CA THR A 61 9.01 -18.13 29.49
C THR A 61 8.40 -18.11 28.08
N GLU A 62 7.73 -19.18 27.66
CA GLU A 62 7.11 -19.25 26.33
C GLU A 62 6.12 -18.09 26.07
N GLU A 63 5.41 -17.64 27.10
CA GLU A 63 4.49 -16.48 27.01
C GLU A 63 5.23 -15.15 26.80
N GLU A 64 6.37 -14.96 27.48
CA GLU A 64 7.21 -13.77 27.29
C GLU A 64 7.85 -13.75 25.91
N GLN A 65 8.29 -14.90 25.39
CA GLN A 65 8.82 -15.02 24.03
C GLN A 65 7.75 -14.65 22.99
N ALA A 66 6.52 -15.16 23.14
CA ALA A 66 5.40 -14.84 22.26
C ALA A 66 5.06 -13.34 22.31
N PHE A 67 5.04 -12.74 23.50
CA PHE A 67 4.78 -11.30 23.65
C PHE A 67 5.89 -10.44 23.03
N ASN A 68 7.16 -10.81 23.24
CA ASN A 68 8.31 -10.11 22.65
C ASN A 68 8.28 -10.15 21.11
N PHE A 69 7.87 -11.29 20.55
CA PHE A 69 7.66 -11.42 19.10
C PHE A 69 6.57 -10.45 18.58
N LEU A 70 5.43 -10.36 19.26
CA LEU A 70 4.37 -9.41 18.90
C LEU A 70 4.83 -7.96 19.05
N LEU A 71 5.63 -7.66 20.07
CA LEU A 71 6.21 -6.34 20.28
C LEU A 71 7.17 -5.95 19.15
N GLU A 72 7.96 -6.89 18.67
CA GLU A 72 8.83 -6.69 17.51
C GLU A 72 8.01 -6.32 16.26
N ILE A 73 6.92 -7.05 16.00
CA ILE A 73 6.01 -6.75 14.87
C ILE A 73 5.37 -5.38 15.05
N ALA A 74 4.79 -5.10 16.23
CA ALA A 74 4.14 -3.83 16.53
C ALA A 74 5.09 -2.64 16.37
N SER A 75 6.37 -2.80 16.74
CA SER A 75 7.38 -1.75 16.60
C SER A 75 7.59 -1.33 15.14
N LYS A 76 7.43 -2.26 14.18
CA LYS A 76 7.61 -2.06 12.74
C LYS A 76 6.36 -1.47 12.06
N LEU A 77 5.19 -1.58 12.68
CA LEU A 77 3.95 -1.04 12.13
C LEU A 77 3.77 0.44 12.47
N LYS A 78 3.21 1.20 11.53
CA LYS A 78 2.66 2.55 11.73
C LYS A 78 1.26 2.61 11.15
N LEU A 79 0.41 3.42 11.78
CA LEU A 79 -0.92 3.75 11.26
C LEU A 79 -0.80 5.03 10.42
N GLU A 80 -1.25 4.98 9.18
CA GLU A 80 -1.27 6.11 8.26
C GLU A 80 -2.70 6.44 7.84
N ILE A 81 -2.93 7.72 7.57
CA ILE A 81 -4.21 8.22 7.03
C ILE A 81 -4.10 8.11 5.51
N PHE A 82 -4.96 7.28 4.91
CA PHE A 82 -5.05 7.11 3.46
C PHE A 82 -6.01 8.13 2.84
N ASP A 83 -7.13 8.37 3.51
CA ASP A 83 -8.10 9.39 3.12
C ASP A 83 -8.52 10.18 4.36
N LEU A 84 -8.24 11.48 4.33
CA LEU A 84 -8.50 12.39 5.44
C LEU A 84 -9.98 12.79 5.51
N GLU A 85 -10.69 12.77 4.39
CA GLU A 85 -12.11 13.14 4.30
C GLU A 85 -12.99 11.96 4.73
N GLU A 86 -12.62 10.74 4.32
CA GLU A 86 -13.33 9.52 4.70
C GLU A 86 -12.86 8.93 6.04
N GLY A 87 -11.81 9.51 6.65
CA GLY A 87 -11.25 9.02 7.92
C GLY A 87 -10.66 7.61 7.80
N ILE A 88 -10.14 7.26 6.61
CA ILE A 88 -9.64 5.92 6.33
C ILE A 88 -8.20 5.79 6.82
N TYR A 89 -8.00 4.84 7.73
CA TYR A 89 -6.69 4.43 8.19
C TYR A 89 -6.21 3.15 7.51
N GLY A 90 -4.91 3.06 7.31
CA GLY A 90 -4.23 1.85 6.87
C GLY A 90 -2.93 1.66 7.64
N TYR A 91 -2.45 0.42 7.70
CA TYR A 91 -1.12 0.18 8.22
C TYR A 91 -0.08 0.39 7.11
N ASP A 92 1.08 0.88 7.51
CA ASP A 92 2.30 0.88 6.69
C ASP A 92 3.49 0.43 7.57
N CYS A 93 4.61 0.08 6.94
CA CYS A 93 5.80 -0.35 7.64
C CYS A 93 6.81 0.79 7.82
N LYS A 94 7.43 0.86 9.01
CA LYS A 94 8.54 1.79 9.30
C LYS A 94 9.86 1.31 8.72
N ASP A 95 10.07 -0.01 8.62
CA ASP A 95 11.29 -0.59 8.08
C ASP A 95 11.09 -0.99 6.62
N LEU A 96 11.92 -0.44 5.74
CA LEU A 96 11.89 -0.72 4.31
C LEU A 96 12.14 -2.19 3.96
N ARG A 97 12.75 -2.99 4.85
CA ARG A 97 12.97 -4.43 4.63
C ARG A 97 11.68 -5.24 4.68
N TYR A 98 10.63 -4.71 5.28
CA TYR A 98 9.36 -5.39 5.41
C TYR A 98 8.29 -4.66 4.58
N GLY A 99 7.29 -5.42 4.18
CA GLY A 99 6.10 -4.93 3.51
C GLY A 99 4.85 -5.50 4.19
N LEU A 100 3.70 -4.94 3.84
CA LEU A 100 2.41 -5.47 4.27
C LEU A 100 1.73 -6.21 3.13
N GLU A 101 1.36 -7.44 3.41
CA GLU A 101 0.53 -8.25 2.55
C GLU A 101 -0.90 -8.27 3.09
N VAL A 102 -1.87 -8.00 2.21
CA VAL A 102 -3.29 -8.10 2.55
C VAL A 102 -3.75 -9.53 2.29
N VAL A 103 -3.98 -10.29 3.36
CA VAL A 103 -4.44 -11.67 3.30
C VAL A 103 -5.94 -11.71 3.56
N GLN A 104 -6.71 -12.19 2.59
CA GLN A 104 -8.16 -12.42 2.73
C GLN A 104 -8.40 -13.90 3.03
N THR A 105 -8.93 -14.21 4.21
CA THR A 105 -9.16 -15.57 4.69
C THR A 105 -10.62 -15.80 5.07
N SER A 106 -11.05 -17.05 5.07
CA SER A 106 -12.37 -17.47 5.55
C SER A 106 -12.26 -18.47 6.70
N ILE A 107 -13.08 -18.29 7.72
CA ILE A 107 -13.26 -19.22 8.84
C ILE A 107 -14.65 -19.84 8.73
N ASP A 108 -14.70 -21.17 8.64
CA ASP A 108 -15.94 -21.94 8.67
C ASP A 108 -16.42 -22.15 10.12
N LEU A 109 -17.70 -21.91 10.37
CA LEU A 109 -18.38 -22.07 11.65
C LEU A 109 -19.21 -23.36 11.66
N THR A 110 -18.56 -24.52 11.46
CA THR A 110 -19.26 -25.81 11.38
C THR A 110 -19.78 -26.32 12.72
N GLU A 111 -19.21 -25.85 13.84
CA GLU A 111 -19.59 -26.27 15.20
C GLU A 111 -20.24 -25.09 15.94
N GLN A 112 -21.56 -25.17 16.15
CA GLN A 112 -22.39 -24.09 16.75
C GLN A 112 -21.93 -23.65 18.15
N ALA A 113 -21.20 -24.50 18.89
CA ALA A 113 -20.72 -24.21 20.23
C ALA A 113 -19.24 -23.75 20.30
N ALA A 114 -18.48 -23.86 19.21
CA ALA A 114 -17.06 -23.52 19.22
C ALA A 114 -16.84 -22.02 19.00
N GLY A 115 -15.90 -21.43 19.74
CA GLY A 115 -15.40 -20.08 19.46
C GLY A 115 -14.72 -20.00 18.09
N LEU A 116 -14.36 -18.80 17.65
CA LEU A 116 -13.55 -18.64 16.44
C LEU A 116 -12.17 -19.29 16.61
N GLY A 117 -11.65 -19.31 17.84
CA GLY A 117 -10.31 -19.80 18.14
C GLY A 117 -9.21 -18.79 17.83
N LEU A 118 -9.54 -17.49 17.86
CA LEU A 118 -8.56 -16.41 17.79
C LEU A 118 -8.33 -15.86 19.19
N VAL A 119 -7.06 -15.74 19.58
CA VAL A 119 -6.64 -14.95 20.73
C VAL A 119 -6.03 -13.68 20.20
N LEU A 120 -6.51 -12.54 20.70
CA LEU A 120 -6.10 -11.21 20.28
C LEU A 120 -5.34 -10.55 21.43
N THR A 121 -4.26 -9.84 21.10
CA THR A 121 -3.48 -9.05 22.06
C THR A 121 -3.43 -7.60 21.58
N GLU A 122 -3.76 -6.69 22.49
CA GLU A 122 -3.66 -5.25 22.24
C GLU A 122 -2.23 -4.78 22.50
N MET A 123 -1.56 -4.30 21.44
CA MET A 123 -0.19 -3.82 21.48
C MET A 123 -0.11 -2.30 21.70
N ALA A 124 -1.16 -1.58 21.32
CA ALA A 124 -1.31 -0.15 21.54
C ALA A 124 -2.80 0.19 21.67
N SER A 125 -3.10 1.16 22.53
CA SER A 125 -4.46 1.64 22.76
C SER A 125 -4.46 3.14 22.99
N ALA A 126 -5.49 3.81 22.49
CA ALA A 126 -5.74 5.22 22.68
C ALA A 126 -7.18 5.42 23.17
N PRO A 127 -7.46 6.47 23.98
CA PRO A 127 -8.77 6.70 24.57
C PRO A 127 -9.89 6.97 23.56
N ASP A 128 -9.54 7.25 22.31
CA ASP A 128 -10.46 7.54 21.22
C ASP A 128 -10.91 6.29 20.45
N GLY A 129 -10.63 5.10 21.00
CA GLY A 129 -10.98 3.81 20.39
C GLY A 129 -9.99 3.35 19.33
N ARG A 130 -8.89 4.10 19.11
CA ARG A 130 -7.81 3.65 18.23
C ARG A 130 -6.87 2.71 18.96
N GLY A 131 -6.34 1.73 18.25
CA GLY A 131 -5.39 0.78 18.80
C GLY A 131 -4.69 -0.05 17.73
N LEU A 132 -3.85 -0.96 18.20
CA LEU A 132 -3.22 -1.99 17.39
C LEU A 132 -3.50 -3.33 18.06
N VAL A 133 -4.30 -4.15 17.40
CA VAL A 133 -4.64 -5.49 17.87
C VAL A 133 -3.99 -6.50 16.92
N LEU A 134 -3.17 -7.39 17.50
CA LEU A 134 -2.52 -8.47 16.78
C LEU A 134 -3.08 -9.82 17.23
N ILE A 135 -3.07 -10.79 16.33
CA ILE A 135 -3.42 -12.17 16.67
C ILE A 135 -2.23 -12.79 17.42
N SER A 136 -2.43 -13.16 18.68
CA SER A 136 -1.39 -13.79 19.50
C SER A 136 -1.41 -15.30 19.45
N GLN A 137 -2.57 -15.90 19.19
CA GLN A 137 -2.72 -17.35 19.09
C GLN A 137 -3.88 -17.73 18.17
N VAL A 138 -3.71 -18.84 17.45
CA VAL A 138 -4.72 -19.41 16.55
C VAL A 138 -5.01 -20.85 16.98
N THR A 139 -6.29 -21.16 17.17
CA THR A 139 -6.82 -22.45 17.65
C THR A 139 -8.16 -22.76 16.98
N GLY A 140 -8.74 -23.92 17.23
CA GLY A 140 -10.13 -24.25 16.84
C GLY A 140 -10.42 -24.05 15.34
N ASN A 141 -11.52 -23.36 15.04
CA ASN A 141 -11.97 -23.11 13.66
C ASN A 141 -11.00 -22.21 12.88
N ALA A 142 -10.40 -21.21 13.53
CA ALA A 142 -9.42 -20.32 12.91
C ALA A 142 -8.15 -21.06 12.44
N ALA A 143 -7.78 -22.17 13.08
CA ALA A 143 -6.66 -23.00 12.62
C ALA A 143 -6.94 -23.70 11.28
N LYS A 144 -8.21 -23.86 10.90
CA LYS A 144 -8.64 -24.45 9.62
C LYS A 144 -8.91 -23.38 8.54
N ALA A 145 -8.60 -22.11 8.83
CA ALA A 145 -8.84 -21.01 7.91
C ALA A 145 -7.99 -21.15 6.64
N ASN A 146 -8.54 -20.69 5.52
CA ASN A 146 -7.85 -20.74 4.23
C ASN A 146 -7.95 -19.38 3.51
N PRO A 147 -6.82 -18.71 3.21
CA PRO A 147 -5.44 -19.02 3.60
C PRO A 147 -5.21 -19.03 5.13
N PRO A 148 -4.14 -19.66 5.64
CA PRO A 148 -3.92 -19.80 7.08
C PRO A 148 -3.63 -18.45 7.76
N ILE A 149 -4.19 -18.28 8.95
CA ILE A 149 -3.97 -17.14 9.84
C ILE A 149 -2.66 -17.36 10.59
N GLN A 150 -1.85 -16.31 10.73
CA GLN A 150 -0.56 -16.35 11.43
C GLN A 150 -0.58 -15.48 12.67
N VAL A 151 0.24 -15.85 13.65
CA VAL A 151 0.52 -15.02 14.82
C VAL A 151 1.22 -13.75 14.35
N GLY A 152 0.77 -12.59 14.84
CA GLY A 152 1.24 -11.28 14.42
C GLY A 152 0.45 -10.64 13.27
N ASP A 153 -0.52 -11.34 12.68
CA ASP A 153 -1.46 -10.74 11.72
C ASP A 153 -2.33 -9.69 12.42
N ALA A 154 -2.52 -8.53 11.78
CA ALA A 154 -3.42 -7.48 12.25
C ALA A 154 -4.75 -7.53 11.49
N ILE A 155 -5.88 -7.60 12.19
CA ILE A 155 -7.20 -7.63 11.53
C ILE A 155 -7.50 -6.23 10.99
N SER A 156 -7.80 -6.12 9.70
CA SER A 156 -8.10 -4.86 9.02
C SER A 156 -9.55 -4.73 8.60
N GLY A 157 -10.21 -5.86 8.31
CA GLY A 157 -11.61 -5.89 7.90
C GLY A 157 -12.30 -7.22 8.18
N ILE A 158 -13.62 -7.17 8.30
CA ILE A 158 -14.48 -8.31 8.65
C ILE A 158 -15.68 -8.31 7.71
N ARG A 159 -16.08 -9.49 7.21
CA ARG A 159 -17.28 -9.65 6.39
C ARG A 159 -18.08 -10.90 6.77
N ALA A 160 -19.40 -10.81 6.71
CA ALA A 160 -20.31 -11.92 7.01
C ALA A 160 -21.65 -11.78 6.27
N GLY A 161 -22.32 -12.90 5.97
CA GLY A 161 -23.70 -12.93 5.45
C GLY A 161 -23.97 -12.10 4.20
N GLY A 162 -22.98 -11.94 3.32
CA GLY A 162 -23.08 -11.22 2.04
C GLY A 162 -23.20 -9.70 2.12
N GLN A 163 -23.74 -9.13 3.20
CA GLN A 163 -23.99 -7.69 3.34
C GLN A 163 -23.14 -7.02 4.42
N PHE A 164 -22.77 -7.74 5.48
CA PHE A 164 -21.97 -7.15 6.55
C PHE A 164 -20.52 -7.00 6.09
N ARG A 165 -20.01 -5.77 6.14
CA ARG A 165 -18.61 -5.43 5.88
C ARG A 165 -18.23 -4.30 6.80
N GLU A 166 -17.28 -4.57 7.70
CA GLU A 166 -16.78 -3.60 8.65
C GLU A 166 -15.26 -3.49 8.54
N ARG A 167 -14.73 -2.28 8.72
CA ARG A 167 -13.29 -2.02 8.71
C ARG A 167 -12.83 -1.71 10.11
N VAL A 168 -11.98 -2.58 10.65
CA VAL A 168 -11.44 -2.47 12.03
C VAL A 168 -9.97 -2.05 12.04
N THR A 169 -9.48 -1.50 10.93
CA THR A 169 -8.10 -1.05 10.81
C THR A 169 -7.82 0.07 11.81
N GLY A 170 -6.86 -0.13 12.71
CA GLY A 170 -6.51 0.84 13.74
C GLY A 170 -7.51 0.91 14.89
N ALA A 171 -8.44 -0.05 15.02
CA ALA A 171 -9.35 -0.13 16.16
C ALA A 171 -8.67 -0.78 17.38
N ASN A 172 -9.16 -0.46 18.57
CA ASN A 172 -8.73 -1.08 19.83
C ASN A 172 -9.33 -2.49 20.01
N TYR A 173 -8.95 -3.16 21.09
CA TYR A 173 -9.40 -4.53 21.38
C TYR A 173 -10.93 -4.64 21.46
N ASP A 174 -11.55 -3.76 22.24
CA ASP A 174 -12.99 -3.84 22.53
C ASP A 174 -13.84 -3.69 21.26
N VAL A 175 -13.53 -2.70 20.42
CA VAL A 175 -14.22 -2.48 19.15
C VAL A 175 -14.00 -3.67 18.22
N THR A 176 -12.76 -4.16 18.12
CA THR A 176 -12.43 -5.30 17.25
C THR A 176 -13.23 -6.55 17.64
N VAL A 177 -13.27 -6.89 18.94
CA VAL A 177 -14.02 -8.06 19.44
C VAL A 177 -15.52 -7.89 19.24
N GLN A 178 -16.05 -6.69 19.47
CA GLN A 178 -17.47 -6.39 19.26
C GLN A 178 -17.89 -6.62 17.80
N GLU A 179 -17.12 -6.11 16.83
CA GLU A 179 -17.44 -6.27 15.41
C GLU A 179 -17.29 -7.73 14.93
N ILE A 180 -16.31 -8.45 15.46
CA ILE A 180 -16.18 -9.90 15.23
C ILE A 180 -17.40 -10.66 15.79
N GLY A 181 -17.87 -10.27 16.98
CA GLY A 181 -19.06 -10.85 17.61
C GLY A 181 -20.32 -10.67 16.74
N LYS A 182 -20.57 -9.46 16.26
CA LYS A 182 -21.68 -9.17 15.33
C LYS A 182 -21.56 -9.98 14.04
N ALA A 183 -20.35 -10.04 13.46
CA ALA A 183 -20.10 -10.83 12.26
C ALA A 183 -20.40 -12.32 12.48
N LYS A 184 -20.06 -12.86 13.66
CA LYS A 184 -20.34 -14.25 14.04
C LYS A 184 -21.85 -14.51 14.11
N GLU A 185 -22.62 -13.64 14.76
CA GLU A 185 -24.08 -13.78 14.85
C GLU A 185 -24.74 -13.76 13.46
N ILE A 186 -24.30 -12.86 12.58
CA ILE A 186 -24.78 -12.79 11.21
C ILE A 186 -24.39 -14.05 10.43
N ALA A 187 -23.14 -14.49 10.54
CA ALA A 187 -22.65 -15.69 9.86
C ALA A 187 -23.40 -16.96 10.31
N MET A 188 -23.69 -17.10 11.61
CA MET A 188 -24.45 -18.24 12.14
C MET A 188 -25.88 -18.34 11.57
N ASN A 189 -26.49 -17.20 11.26
CA ASN A 189 -27.84 -17.12 10.68
C ASN A 189 -27.86 -17.14 9.14
N SER A 190 -26.69 -17.20 8.49
CA SER A 190 -26.54 -17.15 7.03
C SER A 190 -25.65 -18.29 6.53
N ASP A 191 -24.44 -17.97 6.06
CA ASP A 191 -23.55 -18.87 5.31
C ASP A 191 -22.56 -19.65 6.21
N GLN A 192 -22.69 -19.54 7.54
CA GLN A 192 -21.79 -20.12 8.54
C GLN A 192 -20.31 -19.84 8.27
N ARG A 193 -20.01 -18.69 7.65
CA ARG A 193 -18.66 -18.27 7.25
C ARG A 193 -18.41 -16.84 7.63
N ILE A 194 -17.23 -16.59 8.19
CA ILE A 194 -16.71 -15.25 8.40
C ILE A 194 -15.50 -15.07 7.50
N PHE A 195 -15.43 -13.94 6.81
CA PHE A 195 -14.26 -13.53 6.05
C PHE A 195 -13.50 -12.46 6.83
N LEU A 196 -12.20 -12.65 6.98
CA LEU A 196 -11.31 -11.69 7.60
C LEU A 196 -10.32 -11.18 6.55
N GLU A 197 -10.06 -9.89 6.59
CA GLU A 197 -8.95 -9.25 5.90
C GLU A 197 -7.88 -8.95 6.94
N LEU A 198 -6.67 -9.42 6.69
CA LEU A 198 -5.54 -9.38 7.60
C LEU A 198 -4.39 -8.62 6.93
N ASN A 199 -3.71 -7.78 7.70
CA ASN A 199 -2.45 -7.18 7.31
C ASN A 199 -1.32 -7.98 7.95
N ARG A 200 -0.56 -8.69 7.10
CA ARG A 200 0.58 -9.51 7.50
C ARG A 200 1.87 -8.77 7.22
N LEU A 201 2.75 -8.70 8.21
CA LEU A 201 4.10 -8.19 8.03
C LEU A 201 4.98 -9.27 7.38
N VAL A 202 5.49 -9.00 6.19
CA VAL A 202 6.30 -9.94 5.42
C VAL A 202 7.66 -9.32 5.09
N GLU A 203 8.73 -10.08 5.20
CA GLU A 203 10.05 -9.63 4.75
C GLU A 203 10.08 -9.55 3.21
N ARG A 204 10.62 -8.45 2.69
CA ARG A 204 10.71 -8.19 1.26
C ARG A 204 11.93 -8.91 0.70
N ALA A 205 11.70 -9.71 -0.34
CA ALA A 205 12.78 -10.40 -1.01
C ALA A 205 13.77 -9.41 -1.64
N ARG A 206 15.06 -9.76 -1.57
CA ARG A 206 16.14 -9.03 -2.24
C ARG A 206 16.21 -9.45 -3.70
N ILE A 207 16.27 -8.46 -4.59
CA ILE A 207 16.33 -8.67 -6.03
C ILE A 207 17.52 -7.88 -6.57
N THR A 208 18.34 -8.55 -7.38
CA THR A 208 19.46 -7.92 -8.07
C THR A 208 19.02 -7.46 -9.44
N VAL A 209 19.14 -6.17 -9.73
CA VAL A 209 18.83 -5.60 -11.04
C VAL A 209 20.14 -5.29 -11.76
N GLN A 210 20.42 -6.04 -12.82
CA GLN A 210 21.56 -5.84 -13.71
C GLN A 210 21.13 -4.95 -14.87
N VAL A 211 21.77 -3.78 -14.98
CA VAL A 211 21.48 -2.79 -16.01
C VAL A 211 22.59 -2.77 -17.04
N ASP A 212 22.26 -3.22 -18.25
CA ASP A 212 23.11 -3.07 -19.43
C ASP A 212 22.96 -1.64 -19.97
N ARG A 213 24.10 -0.95 -20.08
CA ARG A 213 24.19 0.41 -20.61
C ARG A 213 24.85 0.36 -21.98
N GLU A 214 24.14 0.82 -22.98
CA GLU A 214 24.64 0.88 -24.35
C GLU A 214 25.98 1.65 -24.41
N GLY A 215 27.00 1.00 -24.97
CA GLY A 215 28.36 1.53 -25.09
C GLY A 215 29.29 1.33 -23.87
N LYS A 216 28.87 0.57 -22.83
CA LYS A 216 29.74 0.17 -21.72
C LYS A 216 29.82 -1.35 -21.61
N SER A 217 31.03 -1.87 -21.38
CA SER A 217 31.32 -3.30 -21.29
C SER A 217 30.89 -3.96 -19.97
N GLU A 218 30.55 -3.18 -18.95
CA GLU A 218 30.17 -3.69 -17.62
C GLU A 218 28.72 -3.32 -17.28
N ALA A 219 27.92 -4.35 -16.99
CA ALA A 219 26.57 -4.17 -16.46
C ALA A 219 26.63 -3.62 -15.03
N VAL A 220 25.78 -2.65 -14.73
CA VAL A 220 25.70 -2.08 -13.38
C VAL A 220 24.73 -2.91 -12.56
N GLU A 221 25.20 -3.47 -11.45
CA GLU A 221 24.36 -4.20 -10.50
C GLU A 221 23.74 -3.25 -9.47
N ILE A 222 22.46 -3.45 -9.19
CA ILE A 222 21.69 -2.62 -8.28
C ILE A 222 20.87 -3.52 -7.37
N ASP A 223 21.00 -3.32 -6.06
CA ASP A 223 20.11 -3.95 -5.09
C ASP A 223 18.74 -3.28 -5.06
N ALA A 224 17.70 -4.10 -5.13
CA ALA A 224 16.31 -3.74 -5.02
C ALA A 224 15.60 -4.61 -3.97
N LEU A 225 14.54 -4.07 -3.38
CA LEU A 225 13.60 -4.84 -2.59
C LEU A 225 12.30 -5.05 -3.39
N ALA A 226 11.69 -6.21 -3.23
CA ALA A 226 10.38 -6.51 -3.82
C ALA A 226 9.34 -5.45 -3.46
N GLY A 227 8.53 -4.96 -4.40
CA GLY A 227 7.63 -3.82 -4.21
C GLY A 227 8.22 -2.45 -4.59
N GLU A 228 9.52 -2.33 -4.92
CA GLU A 228 10.07 -1.05 -5.39
C GLU A 228 9.66 -0.71 -6.82
N ASN A 229 9.33 0.57 -7.06
CA ASN A 229 9.09 1.08 -8.41
C ASN A 229 10.40 1.16 -9.21
N LEU A 230 10.41 0.53 -10.39
CA LEU A 230 11.63 0.37 -11.19
C LEU A 230 12.23 1.71 -11.65
N ARG A 231 11.41 2.67 -12.08
CA ARG A 231 11.90 4.01 -12.46
C ARG A 231 12.57 4.72 -11.28
N ARG A 232 11.90 4.75 -10.14
CA ARG A 232 12.43 5.43 -8.94
C ARG A 232 13.73 4.78 -8.47
N LEU A 233 13.81 3.46 -8.51
CA LEU A 233 15.03 2.70 -8.19
C LEU A 233 16.19 3.11 -9.11
N LEU A 234 15.99 3.06 -10.42
CA LEU A 234 17.00 3.39 -11.42
C LEU A 234 17.47 4.85 -11.26
N MET A 235 16.55 5.80 -11.08
CA MET A 235 16.90 7.21 -10.85
C MET A 235 17.65 7.44 -9.54
N ARG A 236 17.22 6.80 -8.43
CA ARG A 236 17.88 6.90 -7.11
C ARG A 236 19.33 6.42 -7.18
N LYS A 237 19.59 5.43 -8.03
CA LYS A 237 20.92 4.84 -8.24
C LYS A 237 21.72 5.52 -9.36
N GLY A 238 21.25 6.68 -9.85
CA GLY A 238 21.95 7.47 -10.86
C GLY A 238 21.99 6.80 -12.25
N ILE A 239 21.09 5.86 -12.52
CA ILE A 239 20.95 5.30 -13.86
C ILE A 239 20.19 6.29 -14.75
N LYS A 240 20.85 6.70 -15.83
CA LYS A 240 20.25 7.59 -16.83
C LYS A 240 19.19 6.82 -17.64
N LEU A 241 17.93 6.99 -17.28
CA LEU A 241 16.79 6.49 -18.05
C LEU A 241 16.53 7.34 -19.29
N TYR A 242 16.61 8.66 -19.13
CA TYR A 242 16.25 9.62 -20.17
C TYR A 242 17.46 10.12 -20.94
N ASP A 243 17.36 10.17 -22.26
CA ASP A 243 18.33 10.84 -23.13
C ASP A 243 17.68 12.02 -23.88
N ARG A 244 18.48 12.84 -24.58
CA ARG A 244 18.00 13.97 -25.38
C ARG A 244 16.90 13.55 -26.36
N LYS A 245 16.98 12.34 -26.90
CA LYS A 245 15.98 11.76 -27.82
C LYS A 245 14.70 11.27 -27.13
N THR A 246 14.72 11.06 -25.82
CA THR A 246 13.57 10.57 -25.04
C THR A 246 12.88 11.68 -24.26
N LYS A 247 13.31 12.94 -24.43
CA LYS A 247 12.63 14.10 -23.87
C LYS A 247 11.36 14.36 -24.68
N ARG A 248 10.25 14.60 -24.00
CA ARG A 248 9.00 15.08 -24.61
C ARG A 248 9.27 16.28 -25.51
N PHE A 249 8.87 16.17 -26.77
CA PHE A 249 8.99 17.24 -27.77
C PHE A 249 8.15 18.47 -27.41
N ASP A 250 7.01 18.25 -26.75
CA ASP A 250 6.04 19.26 -26.33
C ASP A 250 6.40 19.96 -25.02
N MET A 251 7.47 19.55 -24.33
CA MET A 251 7.93 20.21 -23.10
C MET A 251 9.47 20.35 -23.07
N PRO A 252 10.08 21.08 -24.03
CA PRO A 252 11.53 21.09 -24.25
C PRO A 252 12.34 21.76 -23.12
N PHE A 253 11.70 22.63 -22.31
CA PHE A 253 12.33 23.37 -21.21
C PHE A 253 12.12 22.74 -19.83
N ALA A 254 11.32 21.68 -19.73
CA ALA A 254 11.20 20.85 -18.54
C ALA A 254 11.94 19.51 -18.76
N SER A 255 12.04 18.66 -17.74
CA SER A 255 12.76 17.37 -17.76
C SER A 255 12.34 16.38 -18.86
N GLY A 256 11.34 16.72 -19.69
CA GLY A 256 10.92 15.92 -20.83
C GLY A 256 10.23 14.60 -20.43
N ASP A 257 9.77 14.49 -19.18
CA ASP A 257 9.08 13.32 -18.65
C ASP A 257 7.76 13.71 -17.92
N CYS A 258 6.88 12.74 -17.72
CA CYS A 258 5.64 12.91 -16.96
C CYS A 258 5.82 12.65 -15.46
N ALA A 259 7.04 12.80 -14.92
CA ALA A 259 7.39 12.49 -13.53
C ALA A 259 7.07 11.07 -13.01
N GLY A 260 6.56 10.16 -13.85
CA GLY A 260 6.17 8.79 -13.46
C GLY A 260 4.68 8.49 -13.60
N GLU A 261 3.86 9.44 -14.03
CA GLU A 261 2.39 9.28 -14.15
C GLU A 261 1.93 8.29 -15.24
N GLY A 262 2.85 7.74 -16.05
CA GLY A 262 2.50 6.76 -17.09
C GLY A 262 1.80 7.35 -18.32
N LEU A 263 2.02 8.64 -18.62
CA LEU A 263 1.39 9.32 -19.75
C LEU A 263 2.30 9.47 -20.97
N CYS A 264 3.60 9.68 -20.76
CA CYS A 264 4.51 10.10 -21.83
C CYS A 264 5.21 8.98 -22.60
N GLY A 265 5.24 7.76 -22.06
CA GLY A 265 5.95 6.64 -22.69
C GLY A 265 7.47 6.81 -22.86
N THR A 266 8.11 7.68 -22.08
CA THR A 266 9.57 7.93 -22.17
C THR A 266 10.41 7.10 -21.21
N CYS A 267 9.80 6.47 -20.19
CA CYS A 267 10.43 5.64 -19.15
C CYS A 267 10.70 4.19 -19.61
N LEU A 268 11.13 3.99 -20.85
CA LEU A 268 11.21 2.66 -21.47
C LEU A 268 12.46 1.89 -21.06
N VAL A 269 12.27 0.59 -20.79
CA VAL A 269 13.34 -0.38 -20.56
C VAL A 269 13.02 -1.66 -21.32
N ALA A 270 14.04 -2.35 -21.84
CA ALA A 270 13.89 -3.71 -22.34
C ALA A 270 14.28 -4.70 -21.24
N VAL A 271 13.41 -5.65 -20.96
CA VAL A 271 13.66 -6.74 -20.02
C VAL A 271 14.26 -7.90 -20.80
N ASN A 272 15.52 -8.20 -20.53
CA ASN A 272 16.26 -9.27 -21.19
C ASN A 272 16.07 -10.60 -20.45
N LYS A 273 16.00 -10.58 -19.12
CA LYS A 273 15.74 -11.74 -18.24
C LYS A 273 14.98 -11.31 -16.98
N GLY A 274 14.20 -12.23 -16.39
CA GLY A 274 13.52 -12.01 -15.12
C GLY A 274 12.20 -11.24 -15.23
N ALA A 275 11.47 -11.39 -16.33
CA ALA A 275 10.17 -10.73 -16.53
C ALA A 275 9.08 -11.23 -15.57
N ASP A 276 9.21 -12.47 -15.12
CA ASP A 276 8.40 -13.16 -14.11
C ASP A 276 8.54 -12.56 -12.70
N LEU A 277 9.68 -11.92 -12.41
CA LEU A 277 9.92 -11.20 -11.16
C LEU A 277 9.30 -9.79 -11.17
N LEU A 278 8.77 -9.31 -12.29
CA LEU A 278 8.15 -8.00 -12.39
C LEU A 278 6.64 -8.08 -12.18
N SER A 279 6.03 -6.96 -11.77
CA SER A 279 4.58 -6.87 -11.72
C SER A 279 3.94 -7.10 -13.10
N PRO A 280 2.72 -7.63 -13.15
CA PRO A 280 1.95 -7.68 -14.39
C PRO A 280 1.73 -6.28 -14.95
N MET A 281 1.59 -6.17 -16.29
CA MET A 281 1.28 -4.88 -16.91
C MET A 281 -0.16 -4.47 -16.61
N ASP A 282 -0.32 -3.24 -16.13
CA ASP A 282 -1.63 -2.61 -16.02
C ASP A 282 -2.15 -2.12 -17.38
N ASN A 283 -3.41 -1.66 -17.41
CA ASN A 283 -4.06 -1.23 -18.65
C ASN A 283 -3.40 0.00 -19.29
N THR A 284 -2.87 0.91 -18.48
CA THR A 284 -2.16 2.09 -18.97
C THR A 284 -0.83 1.69 -19.60
N GLU A 285 -0.06 0.84 -18.92
CA GLU A 285 1.20 0.30 -19.43
C GLU A 285 0.98 -0.45 -20.75
N LYS A 286 -0.06 -1.29 -20.83
CA LYS A 286 -0.43 -1.98 -22.06
C LYS A 286 -0.65 -1.00 -23.22
N LEU A 287 -1.34 0.12 -22.98
CA LEU A 287 -1.58 1.16 -23.99
C LEU A 287 -0.26 1.79 -24.45
N ILE A 288 0.65 2.12 -23.52
CA ILE A 288 1.98 2.68 -23.85
C ILE A 288 2.83 1.68 -24.65
N MET A 289 2.67 0.38 -24.36
CA MET A 289 3.41 -0.72 -25.01
C MET A 289 2.80 -1.17 -26.35
N GLN A 290 1.66 -0.65 -26.77
CA GLN A 290 1.09 -0.98 -28.09
C GLN A 290 2.07 -0.64 -29.21
N GLY A 291 2.31 -1.59 -30.12
CA GLY A 291 3.25 -1.44 -31.24
C GLY A 291 4.73 -1.54 -30.84
N ARG A 292 5.06 -1.90 -29.60
CA ARG A 292 6.43 -2.09 -29.12
C ARG A 292 6.73 -3.59 -28.86
N PRO A 293 8.01 -4.00 -28.81
CA PRO A 293 8.37 -5.38 -28.48
C PRO A 293 7.83 -5.81 -27.11
N LEU A 294 7.42 -7.08 -27.00
CA LEU A 294 6.85 -7.64 -25.76
C LEU A 294 7.83 -7.65 -24.58
N SER A 295 9.13 -7.60 -24.84
CA SER A 295 10.17 -7.49 -23.81
C SER A 295 10.23 -6.10 -23.17
N TRP A 296 9.56 -5.10 -23.75
CA TRP A 296 9.63 -3.74 -23.26
C TRP A 296 8.65 -3.51 -22.11
N ARG A 297 9.08 -2.65 -21.19
CA ARG A 297 8.29 -2.22 -20.03
C ARG A 297 8.37 -0.72 -19.85
N ALA A 298 7.31 -0.15 -19.30
CA ALA A 298 7.33 1.20 -18.79
C ALA A 298 7.83 1.16 -17.33
N SER A 299 9.11 1.46 -17.09
CA SER A 299 9.72 1.38 -15.75
C SER A 299 8.98 2.20 -14.68
N CYS A 300 8.27 3.25 -15.08
CA CYS A 300 7.41 4.07 -14.23
C CYS A 300 6.18 3.33 -13.69
N ARG A 301 5.66 2.35 -14.42
CA ARG A 301 4.49 1.52 -14.04
C ARG A 301 4.87 0.11 -13.59
N THR A 302 6.13 -0.25 -13.76
CA THR A 302 6.67 -1.55 -13.36
C THR A 302 7.14 -1.54 -11.90
N VAL A 303 6.73 -2.55 -11.15
CA VAL A 303 7.23 -2.85 -9.80
C VAL A 303 8.14 -4.07 -9.85
N VAL A 304 9.29 -3.98 -9.17
CA VAL A 304 10.26 -5.07 -9.04
C VAL A 304 9.80 -6.03 -7.94
N GLY A 305 9.86 -7.34 -8.14
CA GLY A 305 9.47 -8.34 -7.15
C GLY A 305 7.97 -8.40 -6.90
N GLY A 306 7.14 -8.37 -7.94
CA GLY A 306 5.68 -8.36 -7.79
C GLY A 306 5.11 -9.55 -7.02
N ASN A 307 5.83 -10.68 -7.01
CA ASN A 307 5.49 -11.91 -6.30
C ASN A 307 6.30 -12.12 -5.01
N ASN A 308 7.06 -11.11 -4.57
CA ASN A 308 7.97 -11.18 -3.42
C ASN A 308 8.96 -12.36 -3.46
N GLN A 309 9.42 -12.78 -4.65
CA GLN A 309 10.45 -13.80 -4.80
C GLN A 309 11.84 -13.19 -5.03
N PRO A 310 12.91 -13.79 -4.46
CA PRO A 310 14.27 -13.34 -4.72
C PRO A 310 14.69 -13.75 -6.13
N GLY A 311 15.62 -12.99 -6.72
CA GLY A 311 16.17 -13.34 -8.01
C GLY A 311 16.94 -12.21 -8.67
N THR A 312 17.25 -12.39 -9.96
CA THR A 312 18.02 -11.45 -10.75
C THR A 312 17.26 -11.06 -12.01
N ILE A 313 17.19 -9.75 -12.27
CA ILE A 313 16.55 -9.17 -13.45
C ILE A 313 17.62 -8.52 -14.29
N MET A 314 17.64 -8.80 -15.59
CA MET A 314 18.51 -8.11 -16.54
C MET A 314 17.69 -7.17 -17.41
N LEU A 315 18.08 -5.91 -17.46
CA LEU A 315 17.41 -4.91 -18.29
C LEU A 315 18.40 -4.04 -19.05
N SER A 316 17.97 -3.53 -20.20
CA SER A 316 18.66 -2.49 -20.96
C SER A 316 17.86 -1.20 -20.91
N THR A 317 18.53 -0.09 -20.63
CA THR A 317 17.91 1.24 -20.72
C THR A 317 17.84 1.72 -22.16
N GLN A 318 16.86 2.57 -22.48
CA GLN A 318 16.75 3.23 -23.78
C GLN A 318 16.70 2.25 -24.97
N PRO A 319 15.91 1.17 -24.91
CA PRO A 319 15.98 0.12 -25.93
C PRO A 319 15.64 0.60 -27.37
N GLN A 320 15.03 1.77 -27.51
CA GLN A 320 14.73 2.42 -28.79
C GLN A 320 15.94 2.99 -29.53
N SER A 321 17.08 3.24 -28.86
CA SER A 321 18.28 3.77 -29.52
C SER A 321 18.84 2.81 -30.57
N ARG A 322 18.60 1.50 -30.41
CA ARG A 322 19.06 0.45 -31.34
C ARG A 322 18.32 0.46 -32.68
N PHE A 323 17.21 1.17 -32.81
CA PHE A 323 16.44 1.29 -34.05
C PHE A 323 16.75 2.59 -34.82
N GLU A 324 17.96 3.15 -34.61
CA GLU A 324 18.40 4.44 -35.16
C GLU A 324 18.26 4.55 -36.68
N ASP A 325 18.41 3.46 -37.42
CA ASP A 325 18.35 3.47 -38.90
C ASP A 325 16.91 3.35 -39.47
N GLU A 326 15.95 2.80 -38.72
CA GLU A 326 14.56 2.58 -39.19
C GLU A 326 13.60 3.75 -38.86
N LEU A 327 13.97 4.60 -37.90
CA LEU A 327 13.11 5.67 -37.38
C LEU A 327 13.55 7.09 -37.78
N ASP A 328 14.59 7.23 -38.61
CA ASP A 328 14.95 8.52 -39.18
C ASP A 328 13.94 8.86 -40.29
N PRO A 329 13.10 9.91 -40.15
CA PRO A 329 12.16 10.33 -41.20
C PRO A 329 12.87 10.75 -42.50
N GLY A 330 14.21 10.87 -42.50
CA GLY A 330 15.05 11.06 -43.68
C GLY A 330 15.44 9.77 -44.42
N VAL A 331 15.31 8.59 -43.81
CA VAL A 331 15.53 7.30 -44.48
C VAL A 331 14.19 6.85 -45.05
N ARG A 332 13.89 7.36 -46.27
CA ARG A 332 12.97 6.64 -47.14
C ARG A 332 13.54 5.23 -47.30
N SER A 333 12.82 4.21 -46.83
CA SER A 333 12.99 2.86 -47.32
C SER A 333 12.60 2.84 -48.81
N LEU A 334 13.50 3.33 -49.65
CA LEU A 334 13.59 2.94 -51.03
C LEU A 334 14.55 1.76 -51.02
N ASP A 335 13.99 0.56 -50.91
CA ASP A 335 14.18 -0.49 -51.91
C ASP A 335 13.50 -1.78 -51.43
N LEU A 336 12.67 -2.32 -52.34
CA LEU A 336 11.84 -3.54 -52.33
C LEU A 336 10.39 -3.38 -51.83
#